data_AF-A0A5N5TFS5-F1
#
_entry.id   AF-A0A5N5TFS5-F1
#
_cell.length_a   1.000
_cell.length_b   1.000
_cell.length_c   1.000
_cell.angle_alpha   90.00
_cell.angle_beta   90.00
_cell.angle_gamma   90.00
#
_symmetry.space_group_name_H-M   'P 1'
#
loop_
_entity.id
_entity.type
_entity.pdbx_description
1 polymer ?
#
loop_
_entity_poly.entity_id
_entity_poly.type
_entity_poly.pdbx_seq_one_letter_code
_entity_poly.pdbx_strand_id
1 'polypeptide(L)'
;QLEPVTPFPSPSRKPELLQLAQWVPNSEALIMVHENDIYYRRSPIASEVIRLTNTGKRDEIFNGITDHLYREYILHKTEALWVSPDQTYLCYATFNDSMVKTVDTANPVATLWVIKLENLSTTDEIEKKDLKPPTRVKDESVRVWFVVTFWDHYFTDAKWIDEESISVVWRNRHQNISVATLCTSPLWFCKEVN
;
A
#
# COMPACT_ATOMS: atom_id res chain seq x y z
N GLN A 1 -20.17 -4.19 -26.69
CA GLN A 1 -20.96 -4.17 -25.44
C GLN A 1 -20.03 -3.71 -24.33
N LEU A 2 -20.43 -2.74 -23.52
CA LEU A 2 -19.61 -2.25 -22.40
C LEU A 2 -19.86 -3.15 -21.20
N GLU A 3 -18.81 -3.80 -20.69
CA GLU A 3 -18.88 -4.63 -19.49
C GLU A 3 -18.29 -3.87 -18.29
N PRO A 4 -18.89 -4.00 -17.08
CA PRO A 4 -18.32 -3.40 -15.88
C PRO A 4 -16.93 -3.96 -15.57
N VAL A 5 -16.04 -3.10 -15.08
CA VAL A 5 -14.73 -3.52 -14.58
C VAL A 5 -14.93 -4.28 -13.27
N THR A 6 -14.33 -5.47 -13.15
CA THR A 6 -14.49 -6.39 -12.03
C THR A 6 -13.18 -7.15 -11.78
N PRO A 7 -12.86 -7.52 -10.52
CA PRO A 7 -11.73 -8.40 -10.23
C PRO A 7 -11.97 -9.85 -10.72
N PHE A 8 -13.22 -10.22 -11.02
CA PHE A 8 -13.60 -11.56 -11.45
C PHE A 8 -14.41 -11.50 -12.76
N PRO A 9 -13.76 -11.39 -13.93
CA PRO A 9 -14.45 -11.33 -15.22
C PRO A 9 -15.14 -12.67 -15.51
N SER A 10 -16.47 -12.66 -15.53
CA SER A 10 -17.29 -13.83 -15.89
C SER A 10 -18.66 -13.38 -16.40
N PRO A 11 -19.15 -13.91 -17.55
CA PRO A 11 -20.45 -13.53 -18.10
C PRO A 11 -21.63 -13.80 -17.16
N SER A 12 -21.47 -14.74 -16.22
CA SER A 12 -22.50 -15.16 -15.27
C SER A 12 -22.42 -14.47 -13.91
N ARG A 13 -21.37 -13.69 -13.63
CA ARG A 13 -21.14 -13.09 -12.32
C ARG A 13 -21.66 -11.65 -12.30
N LYS A 14 -22.37 -11.28 -11.23
CA LYS A 14 -22.81 -9.90 -11.03
C LYS A 14 -21.60 -8.99 -10.78
N PRO A 15 -21.62 -7.73 -11.25
CA PRO A 15 -20.57 -6.77 -10.93
C PRO A 15 -20.49 -6.56 -9.41
N GLU A 16 -19.27 -6.60 -8.88
CA GLU A 16 -18.99 -6.36 -7.47
C GLU A 16 -18.54 -4.91 -7.27
N LEU A 17 -18.81 -4.35 -6.09
CA LEU A 17 -18.44 -2.98 -5.76
C LEU A 17 -16.93 -2.91 -5.50
N LEU A 18 -16.22 -2.12 -6.30
CA LEU A 18 -14.81 -1.83 -6.09
C LEU A 18 -14.65 -0.71 -5.05
N GLN A 19 -13.66 -0.87 -4.16
CA GLN A 19 -13.26 0.19 -3.22
C GLN A 19 -12.38 1.24 -3.91
N LEU A 20 -11.65 0.82 -4.95
CA LEU A 20 -10.85 1.69 -5.80
C LEU A 20 -10.74 1.08 -7.20
N ALA A 21 -10.72 1.94 -8.22
CA ALA A 21 -10.33 1.58 -9.58
C ALA A 21 -9.60 2.76 -10.20
N GLN A 22 -8.37 2.55 -10.68
CA GLN A 22 -7.59 3.58 -11.36
C GLN A 22 -6.76 2.99 -12.50
N TRP A 23 -6.51 3.81 -13.50
CA TRP A 23 -5.56 3.49 -14.56
C TRP A 23 -4.14 3.58 -14.03
N VAL A 24 -3.29 2.68 -14.51
CA VAL A 24 -1.85 2.88 -14.42
C VAL A 24 -1.49 4.05 -15.37
N PRO A 25 -0.73 5.06 -14.91
CA PRO A 25 -0.39 6.20 -15.74
C PRO A 25 0.24 5.80 -17.07
N ASN A 26 -0.20 6.43 -18.17
CA ASN A 26 0.33 6.19 -19.52
C ASN A 26 0.25 4.72 -19.99
N SER A 27 -0.80 3.99 -19.58
CA SER A 27 -0.97 2.59 -19.95
C SER A 27 -2.46 2.20 -20.05
N GLU A 28 -2.74 1.02 -20.59
CA GLU A 28 -4.08 0.43 -20.59
C GLU A 28 -4.36 -0.36 -19.30
N ALA A 29 -3.36 -0.53 -18.45
CA ALA A 29 -3.52 -1.35 -17.26
C ALA A 29 -4.37 -0.66 -16.20
N LEU A 30 -5.04 -1.48 -15.39
CA LEU A 30 -5.91 -1.08 -14.30
C LEU A 30 -5.41 -1.68 -13.01
N ILE A 31 -5.41 -0.86 -11.96
CA ILE A 31 -5.30 -1.31 -10.57
C ILE A 31 -6.66 -1.14 -9.91
N MET A 32 -7.12 -2.18 -9.24
CA MET A 32 -8.39 -2.21 -8.54
C MET A 32 -8.17 -2.67 -7.11
N VAL A 33 -9.03 -2.22 -6.20
CA VAL A 33 -9.09 -2.75 -4.83
C VAL A 33 -10.47 -3.29 -4.56
N HIS A 34 -10.53 -4.54 -4.13
CA HIS A 34 -11.75 -5.28 -3.81
C HIS A 34 -11.51 -6.14 -2.58
N GLU A 35 -12.43 -6.10 -1.62
CA GLU A 35 -12.31 -6.81 -0.33
C GLU A 35 -10.94 -6.60 0.33
N ASN A 36 -10.44 -5.36 0.27
CA ASN A 36 -9.15 -4.92 0.79
C ASN A 36 -7.91 -5.57 0.15
N ASP A 37 -8.06 -6.23 -1.00
CA ASP A 37 -6.94 -6.73 -1.79
C ASP A 37 -6.79 -6.00 -3.12
N ILE A 38 -5.53 -5.90 -3.55
CA ILE A 38 -5.13 -5.21 -4.77
C ILE A 38 -5.18 -6.23 -5.92
N TYR A 39 -5.79 -5.83 -7.03
CA TYR A 39 -5.86 -6.57 -8.27
C TYR A 39 -5.27 -5.72 -9.41
N TYR A 40 -4.54 -6.38 -10.31
CA TYR A 40 -3.92 -5.78 -11.48
C TYR A 40 -4.43 -6.45 -12.74
N ARG A 41 -4.76 -5.64 -13.74
CA ARG A 41 -5.25 -6.11 -15.03
C ARG A 41 -4.53 -5.35 -16.13
N ARG A 42 -3.91 -6.05 -17.08
CA ARG A 42 -3.07 -5.42 -18.12
C ARG A 42 -3.84 -4.55 -19.11
N SER A 43 -5.13 -4.83 -19.30
CA SER A 43 -6.04 -3.98 -20.06
C SER A 43 -7.50 -4.20 -19.62
N PRO A 44 -8.45 -3.29 -19.91
CA PRO A 44 -9.85 -3.44 -19.53
C PRO A 44 -10.55 -4.64 -20.19
N ILE A 45 -9.94 -5.18 -21.24
CA ILE A 45 -10.46 -6.32 -22.01
C ILE A 45 -9.69 -7.61 -21.72
N ALA A 46 -8.57 -7.56 -20.98
CA ALA A 46 -7.77 -8.73 -20.67
C ALA A 46 -8.59 -9.73 -19.85
N SER A 47 -8.65 -11.00 -20.25
CA SER A 47 -9.38 -12.03 -19.48
C SER A 47 -8.72 -12.34 -18.14
N GLU A 48 -7.40 -12.19 -18.07
CA GLU A 48 -6.60 -12.45 -16.88
C GLU A 48 -6.62 -11.25 -15.92
N VAL A 49 -6.88 -11.54 -14.64
CA VAL A 49 -6.73 -10.59 -13.52
C VAL A 49 -5.75 -11.20 -12.54
N ILE A 50 -4.72 -10.44 -12.20
CA ILE A 50 -3.67 -10.85 -11.25
C ILE A 50 -4.02 -10.28 -9.89
N ARG A 51 -4.14 -11.13 -8.88
CA ARG A 51 -4.33 -10.71 -7.49
C ARG A 51 -2.96 -10.42 -6.87
N LEU A 52 -2.68 -9.14 -6.59
CA LEU A 52 -1.39 -8.69 -6.06
C LEU A 52 -1.24 -8.93 -4.55
N THR A 53 -2.35 -8.95 -3.81
CA THR A 53 -2.37 -9.23 -2.37
C THR A 53 -3.47 -10.22 -2.01
N ASN A 54 -3.27 -11.01 -0.96
CA ASN A 54 -4.22 -12.01 -0.48
C ASN A 54 -4.43 -11.95 1.05
N THR A 55 -4.06 -10.83 1.66
CA THR A 55 -4.12 -10.61 3.12
C THR A 55 -5.27 -9.70 3.52
N GLY A 56 -6.02 -9.15 2.55
CA GLY A 56 -7.16 -8.28 2.78
C GLY A 56 -8.15 -8.90 3.75
N LYS A 57 -8.51 -8.13 4.77
CA LYS A 57 -9.50 -8.52 5.77
C LYS A 57 -10.39 -7.34 6.08
N ARG A 58 -11.69 -7.52 5.88
CA ARG A 58 -12.68 -6.47 6.09
C ARG A 58 -12.53 -5.86 7.49
N ASP A 59 -12.51 -4.54 7.53
CA ASP A 59 -12.41 -3.71 8.74
C ASP A 59 -11.14 -3.98 9.60
N GLU A 60 -10.13 -4.67 9.07
CA GLU A 60 -8.90 -5.02 9.81
C GLU A 60 -7.61 -4.86 9.02
N ILE A 61 -7.55 -5.31 7.76
CA ILE A 61 -6.35 -5.23 6.92
C ILE A 61 -6.73 -4.61 5.59
N PHE A 62 -6.12 -3.47 5.27
CA PHE A 62 -6.36 -2.68 4.07
C PHE A 62 -5.10 -2.64 3.21
N ASN A 63 -5.14 -3.16 1.98
CA ASN A 63 -4.03 -3.07 1.03
C ASN A 63 -4.36 -2.07 -0.08
N GLY A 64 -3.48 -1.09 -0.29
CA GLY A 64 -3.59 -0.11 -1.39
C GLY A 64 -4.66 0.97 -1.20
N ILE A 65 -5.41 0.91 -0.11
CA ILE A 65 -6.35 1.95 0.33
C ILE A 65 -6.12 2.26 1.80
N THR A 66 -6.43 3.48 2.21
CA THR A 66 -6.29 3.95 3.58
C THR A 66 -7.34 3.35 4.53
N ASP A 67 -6.92 3.07 5.76
CA ASP A 67 -7.82 2.94 6.90
C ASP A 67 -8.48 4.31 7.24
N HIS A 68 -9.24 4.37 8.34
CA HIS A 68 -9.89 5.60 8.77
C HIS A 68 -8.88 6.68 9.22
N LEU A 69 -7.85 6.32 10.00
CA LEU A 69 -6.87 7.29 10.51
C LEU A 69 -6.11 7.94 9.36
N TYR A 70 -5.58 7.14 8.43
CA TYR A 70 -4.82 7.69 7.31
C TYR A 70 -5.69 8.51 6.36
N ARG A 71 -6.96 8.13 6.17
CA ARG A 71 -7.88 8.88 5.32
C ARG A 71 -8.21 10.25 5.88
N GLU A 72 -8.55 10.33 7.16
CA GLU A 72 -9.09 11.57 7.74
C GLU A 72 -8.00 12.54 8.19
N TYR A 73 -6.84 12.03 8.64
CA TYR A 73 -5.88 12.84 9.41
C TYR A 73 -4.45 12.85 8.88
N ILE A 74 -4.05 11.92 7.99
CA ILE A 74 -2.65 11.78 7.56
C ILE A 74 -2.48 12.05 6.06
N LEU A 75 -3.13 11.25 5.20
CA LEU A 75 -3.01 11.35 3.74
C LEU A 75 -4.16 12.11 3.07
N HIS A 76 -5.30 12.25 3.74
CA HIS A 76 -6.47 12.99 3.22
C HIS A 76 -7.00 12.47 1.87
N LYS A 77 -6.83 11.17 1.60
CA LYS A 77 -7.27 10.50 0.37
C LYS A 77 -7.50 9.01 0.62
N THR A 78 -8.23 8.34 -0.29
CA THR A 78 -8.55 6.91 -0.17
C THR A 78 -7.40 6.05 -0.68
N GLU A 79 -6.74 6.45 -1.75
CA GLU A 79 -5.70 5.67 -2.41
C GLU A 79 -4.37 5.72 -1.63
N ALA A 80 -3.75 4.56 -1.46
CA ALA A 80 -2.41 4.41 -0.88
C ALA A 80 -1.53 3.56 -1.82
N LEU A 81 -1.51 3.98 -3.08
CA LEU A 81 -0.85 3.33 -4.22
C LEU A 81 -0.05 4.37 -4.99
N TRP A 82 1.18 4.03 -5.38
CA TRP A 82 2.08 4.89 -6.14
C TRP A 82 2.81 4.04 -7.18
N VAL A 83 2.51 4.26 -8.46
CA VAL A 83 3.18 3.58 -9.58
C VAL A 83 4.41 4.37 -10.02
N SER A 84 5.52 3.68 -10.31
CA SER A 84 6.75 4.32 -10.83
C SER A 84 6.49 4.98 -12.20
N PRO A 85 7.27 6.00 -12.60
CA PRO A 85 7.07 6.71 -13.87
C PRO A 85 7.06 5.81 -15.11
N ASP A 86 7.89 4.77 -15.10
CA ASP A 86 8.01 3.75 -16.15
C ASP A 86 7.05 2.55 -15.97
N GLN A 87 6.24 2.55 -14.90
CA GLN A 87 5.27 1.51 -14.57
C GLN A 87 5.89 0.15 -14.22
N THR A 88 7.20 0.10 -14.00
CA THR A 88 7.92 -1.11 -13.59
C THR A 88 7.58 -1.55 -12.17
N TYR A 89 7.34 -0.59 -11.27
CA TYR A 89 7.10 -0.84 -9.86
C TYR A 89 5.79 -0.25 -9.38
N LEU A 90 5.17 -0.94 -8.44
CA LEU A 90 4.08 -0.42 -7.62
C LEU A 90 4.56 -0.36 -6.16
N CYS A 91 4.53 0.84 -5.58
CA CYS A 91 4.55 1.01 -4.14
C CYS A 91 3.11 1.05 -3.61
N TYR A 92 2.82 0.35 -2.52
CA TYR A 92 1.51 0.40 -1.86
C TYR A 92 1.66 0.32 -0.35
N ALA A 93 0.69 0.87 0.37
CA ALA A 93 0.62 0.71 1.81
C ALA A 93 -0.32 -0.44 2.21
N THR A 94 0.06 -1.17 3.25
CA THR A 94 -0.83 -2.01 4.04
C THR A 94 -1.08 -1.34 5.38
N PHE A 95 -2.33 -1.19 5.77
CA PHE A 95 -2.74 -0.76 7.11
C PHE A 95 -3.34 -1.96 7.85
N ASN A 96 -2.80 -2.26 9.03
CA ASN A 96 -3.26 -3.33 9.88
C ASN A 96 -3.84 -2.77 11.18
N ASP A 97 -5.15 -2.86 11.27
CA ASP A 97 -6.00 -2.35 12.33
C ASP A 97 -6.38 -3.46 13.34
N SER A 98 -5.83 -4.67 13.25
CA SER A 98 -6.19 -5.80 14.13
C SER A 98 -6.03 -5.51 15.63
N MET A 99 -5.19 -4.54 16.00
CA MET A 99 -4.98 -4.09 17.38
C MET A 99 -5.72 -2.78 17.71
N VAL A 100 -6.38 -2.17 16.74
CA VAL A 100 -7.19 -0.96 16.89
C VAL A 100 -8.58 -1.37 17.39
N LYS A 101 -8.77 -1.36 18.71
CA LYS A 101 -10.05 -1.78 19.32
C LYS A 101 -11.06 -0.63 19.44
N THR A 102 -10.56 0.59 19.60
CA THR A 102 -11.28 1.87 19.71
C THR A 102 -10.37 3.01 19.25
N VAL A 103 -10.97 4.18 18.96
CA VAL A 103 -10.28 5.39 18.44
C VAL A 103 -9.03 5.79 19.25
N ASP A 104 -8.95 5.42 20.53
CA ASP A 104 -7.87 5.85 21.44
C ASP A 104 -6.92 4.73 21.89
N THR A 105 -7.05 3.51 21.36
CA THR A 105 -6.27 2.35 21.88
C THR A 105 -4.91 2.15 21.22
N ALA A 106 -4.87 2.07 19.90
CA ALA A 106 -3.66 1.79 19.14
C ALA A 106 -3.75 2.45 17.77
N ASN A 107 -2.60 2.80 17.22
CA ASN A 107 -2.50 3.19 15.82
C ASN A 107 -2.50 1.95 14.92
N PRO A 108 -3.00 2.07 13.69
CA PRO A 108 -2.82 1.04 12.69
C PRO A 108 -1.33 0.84 12.41
N VAL A 109 -0.92 -0.41 12.20
CA VAL A 109 0.45 -0.69 11.73
C VAL A 109 0.49 -0.45 10.23
N ALA A 110 1.15 0.64 9.82
CA ALA A 110 1.34 0.98 8.42
C ALA A 110 2.67 0.42 7.88
N THR A 111 2.61 -0.34 6.80
CA THR A 111 3.80 -0.89 6.11
C THR A 111 3.76 -0.52 4.64
N LEU A 112 4.88 -0.03 4.09
CA LEU A 112 5.03 0.25 2.68
C LEU A 112 5.73 -0.92 1.97
N TRP A 113 5.14 -1.37 0.87
CA TRP A 113 5.64 -2.47 0.05
C TRP A 113 5.92 -1.99 -1.36
N VAL A 114 7.03 -2.43 -1.94
CA VAL A 114 7.31 -2.32 -3.38
C VAL A 114 7.23 -3.69 -4.01
N ILE A 115 6.50 -3.79 -5.11
CA ILE A 115 6.44 -4.97 -5.99
C ILE A 115 6.83 -4.58 -7.41
N LYS A 116 7.38 -5.52 -8.16
CA LYS A 116 7.64 -5.37 -9.58
C LYS A 116 6.41 -5.82 -10.38
N LEU A 117 5.93 -4.98 -11.31
CA LEU A 117 4.75 -5.27 -12.14
C LEU A 117 5.08 -6.04 -13.43
N GLU A 118 6.36 -6.13 -13.79
CA GLU A 118 6.82 -6.93 -14.92
C GLU A 118 6.73 -8.43 -14.63
N ASN A 119 6.38 -9.24 -15.64
CA ASN A 119 6.37 -10.71 -15.58
C ASN A 119 5.50 -11.31 -14.45
N LEU A 120 4.48 -10.58 -13.99
CA LEU A 120 3.50 -11.10 -13.04
C LEU A 120 2.73 -12.30 -13.63
N SER A 121 2.61 -13.37 -12.84
CA SER A 121 1.80 -14.55 -13.11
C SER A 121 0.71 -14.69 -12.05
N THR A 122 -0.43 -15.29 -12.40
CA THR A 122 -1.49 -15.63 -11.43
C THR A 122 -1.12 -16.76 -10.48
N THR A 123 -0.09 -17.55 -10.80
CA THR A 123 0.31 -18.75 -10.04
C THR A 123 1.39 -18.49 -9.00
N ASP A 124 2.16 -17.43 -9.18
CA ASP A 124 3.42 -17.24 -8.45
C ASP A 124 3.19 -16.31 -7.25
N GLU A 125 3.90 -16.58 -6.15
CA GLU A 125 3.93 -15.64 -5.04
C GLU A 125 4.69 -14.39 -5.46
N ILE A 126 4.03 -13.23 -5.34
CA ILE A 126 4.60 -11.95 -5.77
C ILE A 126 5.64 -11.51 -4.75
N GLU A 127 6.89 -11.39 -5.20
CA GLU A 127 7.97 -10.88 -4.38
C GLU A 127 7.72 -9.41 -4.04
N LYS A 128 7.69 -9.11 -2.73
CA LYS A 128 7.50 -7.77 -2.18
C LYS A 128 8.67 -7.35 -1.30
N LYS A 129 9.01 -6.07 -1.35
CA LYS A 129 10.10 -5.44 -0.58
C LYS A 129 9.53 -4.43 0.39
N ASP A 130 9.88 -4.56 1.66
CA ASP A 130 9.41 -3.70 2.75
C ASP A 130 10.28 -2.44 2.85
N LEU A 131 9.69 -1.26 2.66
CA LEU A 131 10.38 0.01 2.83
C LEU A 131 10.41 0.38 4.31
N LYS A 132 11.57 0.20 4.95
CA LYS A 132 11.72 0.38 6.39
C LYS A 132 11.82 1.86 6.79
N PRO A 133 11.12 2.27 7.87
CA PRO A 133 11.29 3.61 8.42
C PRO A 133 12.68 3.80 9.04
N PRO A 134 13.21 5.03 9.06
CA PRO A 134 14.47 5.33 9.71
C PRO A 134 14.38 5.12 11.22
N THR A 135 15.49 4.75 11.87
CA THR A 135 15.49 4.45 13.32
C THR A 135 15.13 5.67 14.17
N ARG A 136 15.37 6.90 13.69
CA ARG A 136 15.07 8.13 14.44
C ARG A 136 13.59 8.45 14.61
N VAL A 137 12.71 7.94 13.73
CA VAL A 137 11.26 8.13 13.89
C VAL A 137 10.61 7.03 14.72
N LYS A 138 11.39 6.00 15.07
CA LYS A 138 10.92 4.93 15.94
C LYS A 138 10.78 5.48 17.35
N ASP A 139 9.55 5.70 17.75
CA ASP A 139 9.22 5.97 19.15
C ASP A 139 9.29 4.65 19.93
N GLU A 140 9.93 4.63 21.09
CA GLU A 140 9.93 3.47 22.01
C GLU A 140 8.57 3.32 22.74
N SER A 141 7.47 3.76 22.13
CA SER A 141 6.21 3.92 22.82
C SER A 141 5.44 2.60 22.94
N VAL A 142 5.16 2.27 24.21
CA VAL A 142 4.31 1.20 24.77
C VAL A 142 4.99 -0.17 24.96
N ARG A 143 5.61 -0.35 26.15
CA ARG A 143 5.76 -1.67 26.77
C ARG A 143 4.40 -2.10 27.33
N VAL A 144 3.67 -2.97 26.64
CA VAL A 144 2.56 -3.70 27.27
C VAL A 144 3.16 -4.80 28.16
N TRP A 145 2.57 -5.04 29.34
CA TRP A 145 3.04 -6.03 30.34
C TRP A 145 3.32 -7.42 29.74
N PHE A 146 2.67 -7.74 28.62
CA PHE A 146 2.92 -8.91 27.78
C PHE A 146 3.61 -8.50 26.47
N VAL A 147 4.95 -8.39 26.52
CA VAL A 147 5.94 -8.50 25.43
C VAL A 147 5.44 -8.26 23.98
N VAL A 148 5.09 -7.02 23.59
CA VAL A 148 5.30 -6.53 22.22
C VAL A 148 5.58 -5.03 22.28
N THR A 149 6.78 -4.63 21.86
CA THR A 149 7.11 -3.23 21.58
C THR A 149 6.65 -2.93 20.16
N PHE A 150 5.60 -2.11 19.99
CA PHE A 150 5.19 -1.65 18.67
C PHE A 150 5.94 -0.36 18.33
N TRP A 151 6.70 -0.36 17.24
CA TRP A 151 7.38 0.82 16.73
C TRP A 151 6.35 1.74 16.09
N ASP A 152 5.90 2.73 16.84
CA ASP A 152 4.80 3.59 16.41
C ASP A 152 5.34 4.78 15.60
N HIS A 153 4.89 4.86 14.36
CA HIS A 153 5.30 5.86 13.39
C HIS A 153 4.21 6.01 12.33
N TYR A 154 4.23 7.13 11.63
CA TYR A 154 3.41 7.37 10.46
C TYR A 154 4.32 7.61 9.25
N PHE A 155 3.80 7.34 8.06
CA PHE A 155 4.30 7.98 6.85
C PHE A 155 3.25 9.01 6.41
N THR A 156 3.71 10.16 5.97
CA THR A 156 2.86 11.32 5.65
C THR A 156 2.84 11.65 4.17
N ASP A 157 3.84 11.17 3.43
CA ASP A 157 3.89 11.29 1.98
C ASP A 157 4.80 10.20 1.40
N ALA A 158 4.50 9.80 0.16
CA ALA A 158 5.33 8.90 -0.63
C ALA A 158 5.25 9.32 -2.09
N LYS A 159 6.41 9.45 -2.75
CA LYS A 159 6.49 9.92 -4.13
C LYS A 159 7.70 9.37 -4.85
N TRP A 160 7.49 8.84 -6.05
CA TRP A 160 8.58 8.46 -6.95
C TRP A 160 9.39 9.67 -7.36
N ILE A 161 10.71 9.56 -7.23
CA ILE A 161 11.68 10.58 -7.67
C ILE A 161 12.11 10.30 -9.10
N ASP A 162 12.27 9.01 -9.42
CA ASP A 162 12.62 8.46 -10.73
C ASP A 162 12.03 7.03 -10.85
N GLU A 163 12.44 6.30 -11.87
CA GLU A 163 12.00 4.93 -12.17
C GLU A 163 12.42 3.89 -11.11
N GLU A 164 13.49 4.17 -10.36
CA GLU A 164 14.14 3.21 -9.45
C GLU A 164 14.15 3.66 -7.99
N SER A 165 13.70 4.89 -7.70
CA SER A 165 13.80 5.52 -6.39
C SER A 165 12.49 6.17 -5.96
N ILE A 166 12.08 5.87 -4.73
CA ILE A 166 10.91 6.47 -4.08
C ILE A 166 11.34 7.21 -2.81
N SER A 167 10.82 8.43 -2.65
CA SER A 167 10.96 9.22 -1.43
C SER A 167 9.75 8.97 -0.51
N VAL A 168 10.01 8.81 0.78
CA VAL A 168 8.98 8.63 1.82
C VAL A 168 9.25 9.58 2.97
N VAL A 169 8.22 10.29 3.44
CA VAL A 169 8.31 11.17 4.60
C VAL A 169 7.70 10.48 5.81
N TRP A 170 8.52 10.22 6.82
CA TRP A 170 8.15 9.55 8.06
C TRP A 170 8.01 10.54 9.20
N ARG A 171 7.07 10.28 10.10
CA ARG A 171 6.90 10.99 11.36
C ARG A 171 6.81 10.03 12.53
N ASN A 172 7.31 10.42 13.69
CA ASN A 172 7.07 9.66 14.92
C ASN A 172 5.64 9.86 15.43
N ARG A 173 5.22 9.03 16.39
CA ARG A 173 3.87 9.08 16.98
C ARG A 173 3.48 10.45 17.54
N HIS A 174 4.40 11.11 18.24
CA HIS A 174 4.19 12.45 18.80
C HIS A 174 4.22 13.57 17.74
N GLN A 175 4.55 13.24 16.48
CA GLN A 175 4.58 14.13 15.33
C GLN A 175 5.53 15.34 15.50
N ASN A 176 6.53 15.24 16.35
CA ASN A 176 7.54 16.29 16.58
C ASN A 176 8.86 16.03 15.85
N ILE A 177 9.01 14.86 15.21
CA ILE A 177 10.14 14.51 14.35
C ILE A 177 9.57 14.15 12.97
N SER A 178 10.17 14.71 11.92
CA SER A 178 9.89 14.37 10.53
C SER A 178 11.20 14.05 9.82
N VAL A 179 11.26 12.92 9.12
CA VAL A 179 12.46 12.47 8.40
C VAL A 179 12.05 11.99 7.02
N ALA A 180 12.70 12.51 5.98
CA ALA A 180 12.53 12.00 4.63
C ALA A 180 13.60 10.93 4.33
N THR A 181 13.22 9.88 3.62
CA THR A 181 14.14 8.85 3.14
C THR A 181 14.01 8.62 1.65
N LEU A 182 15.11 8.32 0.97
CA LEU A 182 15.14 7.81 -0.38
C LEU A 182 15.41 6.31 -0.36
N CYS A 183 14.50 5.51 -0.93
CA CYS A 183 14.62 4.05 -1.04
C CYS A 183 14.82 3.67 -2.51
N THR A 184 15.87 2.89 -2.82
CA THR A 184 16.33 2.68 -4.20
C THR A 184 16.45 1.19 -4.56
N SER A 185 16.01 0.82 -5.77
CA SER A 185 16.19 -0.49 -6.41
C SER A 185 17.68 -0.88 -6.52
N PRO A 186 18.05 -2.18 -6.55
CA PRO A 186 17.20 -3.37 -6.42
C PRO A 186 16.97 -3.82 -4.98
N LEU A 187 17.74 -3.29 -4.02
CA LEU A 187 17.70 -3.74 -2.62
C LEU A 187 16.61 -3.03 -1.80
N TRP A 188 16.13 -1.87 -2.26
CA TRP A 188 15.12 -1.04 -1.60
C TRP A 188 15.51 -0.61 -0.18
N PHE A 189 16.82 -0.43 0.04
CA PHE A 189 17.32 0.15 1.29
C PHE A 189 17.05 1.65 1.32
N CYS A 190 16.38 2.10 2.37
CA CYS A 190 16.03 3.49 2.60
C CYS A 190 17.15 4.23 3.33
N LYS A 191 17.60 5.37 2.78
CA LYS A 191 18.59 6.27 3.39
C LYS A 191 17.93 7.60 3.70
N GLU A 192 18.22 8.17 4.88
CA GLU A 192 17.78 9.52 5.22
C GLU A 192 18.37 10.53 4.23
N VAL A 193 17.53 11.46 3.76
CA VAL A 193 17.95 12.61 2.95
C VAL A 193 18.05 13.83 3.86
N ASN A 194 19.22 14.46 3.86
CA ASN A 194 19.53 15.68 4.62
C ASN A 194 19.17 16.94 3.84
#